data_AF-A0A3N5UQH2-F1
#
_entry.id   AF-A0A3N5UQH2-F1
#
_cell.length_a   1.000
_cell.length_b   1.000
_cell.length_c   1.000
_cell.angle_alpha   90.00
_cell.angle_beta   90.00
_cell.angle_gamma   90.00
#
_symmetry.space_group_name_H-M   'P 1'
#
loop_
_entity.id
_entity.type
_entity.pdbx_description
1 polymer ?
#
loop_
_entity_poly.entity_id
_entity_poly.type
_entity_poly.pdbx_seq_one_letter_code
_entity_poly.pdbx_strand_id
1 'polypeptide(L)'
;MNNHPSDLFQRHKLNPILTAADWPYQVNSVFNPGATLLADGTTLLLCRVEDRSGHSHLCAARSANGIDNWEIDSQPTLRPDP
;
A
#
# COMPACT_ATOMS: atom_id res chain seq x y z
N MET A 1 20.65 -25.77 -24.89
CA MET A 1 19.40 -25.58 -24.11
C MET A 1 19.61 -24.30 -23.30
N ASN A 2 18.87 -23.25 -23.59
CA ASN A 2 19.09 -21.91 -23.05
C ASN A 2 18.68 -21.86 -21.58
N ASN A 3 19.66 -21.66 -20.70
CA ASN A 3 19.48 -21.57 -19.26
C ASN A 3 19.29 -20.10 -18.86
N HIS A 4 18.25 -19.45 -19.40
CA HIS A 4 17.82 -18.16 -18.86
C HIS A 4 17.16 -18.44 -17.50
N PRO A 5 17.57 -17.79 -16.41
CA PRO A 5 16.82 -17.85 -15.17
C PRO A 5 15.41 -17.34 -15.47
N SER A 6 14.42 -18.22 -15.39
CA SER A 6 13.02 -17.82 -15.36
C SER A 6 12.84 -16.83 -14.21
N ASP A 7 12.22 -15.68 -14.48
CA ASP A 7 11.95 -14.68 -13.46
C ASP A 7 11.22 -15.32 -12.26
N LEU A 8 11.91 -15.48 -11.12
CA LEU A 8 11.36 -16.11 -9.91
C LEU A 8 10.13 -15.35 -9.37
N PHE A 9 10.05 -14.06 -9.68
CA PHE A 9 8.93 -13.20 -9.37
C PHE A 9 8.45 -12.51 -10.63
N GLN A 10 7.15 -12.56 -10.86
CA GLN A 10 6.50 -11.85 -11.94
C GLN A 10 5.88 -10.56 -11.42
N ARG A 11 6.11 -9.45 -12.12
CA ARG A 11 5.42 -8.19 -11.82
C ARG A 11 3.93 -8.37 -12.07
N HIS A 12 3.10 -7.94 -11.12
CA HIS A 12 1.66 -7.93 -11.33
C HIS A 12 1.31 -6.96 -12.47
N LYS A 13 0.49 -7.42 -13.41
CA LYS A 13 0.11 -6.66 -14.63
C LYS A 13 -0.65 -5.36 -14.33
N LEU A 14 -1.29 -5.28 -13.15
CA LEU A 14 -2.04 -4.11 -12.70
C LEU A 14 -1.24 -3.24 -11.73
N ASN A 15 0.09 -3.40 -11.65
CA ASN A 15 0.89 -2.48 -10.86
C ASN A 15 0.77 -1.04 -11.38
N PRO A 16 0.72 -0.03 -10.48
CA PRO A 16 0.80 -0.16 -9.01
C PRO A 16 -0.53 -0.64 -8.37
N ILE A 17 -0.44 -1.41 -7.28
CA ILE A 17 -1.62 -1.92 -6.53
C ILE A 17 -2.37 -0.85 -5.73
N LEU A 18 -1.72 0.29 -5.47
CA LEU A 18 -2.24 1.47 -4.80
C LEU A 18 -1.59 2.72 -5.40
N THR A 19 -2.36 3.79 -5.49
CA THR A 19 -1.97 5.09 -6.01
C THR A 19 -2.44 6.20 -5.07
N ALA A 20 -1.90 7.41 -5.24
CA ALA A 20 -2.38 8.60 -4.54
C ALA A 20 -3.87 8.90 -4.80
N ALA A 21 -4.42 8.47 -5.94
CA ALA A 21 -5.82 8.73 -6.30
C ALA A 21 -6.82 7.85 -5.54
N ASP A 22 -6.36 6.75 -4.93
CA ASP A 22 -7.21 5.84 -4.17
C ASP A 22 -7.55 6.39 -2.77
N TRP A 23 -6.78 7.38 -2.30
CA TRP A 23 -7.00 7.98 -0.99
C TRP A 23 -8.23 8.89 -0.97
N PRO A 24 -9.10 8.80 0.05
CA PRO A 24 -10.32 9.62 0.14
C PRO A 24 -10.04 11.08 0.56
N TYR A 25 -8.77 11.47 0.65
CA TYR A 25 -8.31 12.82 0.95
C TYR A 25 -7.07 13.16 0.13
N GLN A 26 -6.72 14.45 0.09
CA GLN A 26 -5.61 14.93 -0.71
C GLN A 26 -4.26 14.42 -0.17
N VAL A 27 -3.55 13.69 -1.01
CA VAL A 27 -2.19 13.20 -0.76
C VAL A 27 -1.30 13.51 -1.97
N ASN A 28 0.00 13.59 -1.75
CA ASN A 28 0.99 13.76 -2.81
C ASN A 28 1.47 12.41 -3.34
N SER A 29 1.85 11.50 -2.45
CA SER A 29 2.39 10.19 -2.82
C SER A 29 2.10 9.13 -1.77
N VAL A 30 2.07 7.87 -2.20
CA VAL A 30 1.87 6.69 -1.34
C VAL A 30 2.93 5.66 -1.71
N PHE A 31 3.73 5.22 -0.75
CA PHE A 31 4.86 4.34 -1.00
C PHE A 31 5.33 3.65 0.29
N ASN A 32 6.32 2.77 0.18
CA ASN A 32 6.97 2.08 1.30
C ASN A 32 6.03 1.51 2.38
N PRO A 33 5.00 0.72 2.02
CA PRO A 33 4.12 0.14 3.02
C PRO A 33 4.84 -0.95 3.83
N GLY A 34 4.58 -0.99 5.13
CA GLY A 34 4.75 -2.23 5.90
C GLY A 34 3.61 -3.20 5.54
N ALA A 35 3.89 -4.50 5.44
CA ALA A 35 2.90 -5.51 5.06
C ALA A 35 2.84 -6.64 6.10
N THR A 36 1.63 -7.06 6.48
CA THR A 36 1.41 -8.22 7.34
C THR A 36 0.04 -8.85 7.06
N LEU A 37 -0.12 -10.11 7.44
CA LEU A 37 -1.44 -10.72 7.60
C LEU A 37 -1.97 -10.41 9.00
N LEU A 38 -3.26 -10.07 9.08
CA LEU A 38 -4.00 -10.02 10.34
C LEU A 38 -4.44 -11.42 10.75
N ALA A 39 -4.94 -11.57 11.99
CA ALA A 39 -5.34 -12.87 12.54
C ALA A 39 -6.47 -13.56 11.76
N ASP A 40 -7.29 -12.78 11.04
CA ASP A 40 -8.38 -13.27 10.17
C ASP A 40 -7.93 -13.58 8.73
N GLY A 41 -6.64 -13.42 8.42
CA GLY A 41 -6.08 -13.62 7.08
C GLY A 41 -6.13 -12.39 6.17
N THR A 42 -6.71 -11.26 6.61
CA THR A 42 -6.71 -10.01 5.84
C THR A 42 -5.28 -9.50 5.68
N THR A 43 -4.92 -9.09 4.46
CA THR A 43 -3.66 -8.39 4.23
C THR A 43 -3.79 -6.93 4.64
N LEU A 44 -2.95 -6.50 5.58
CA LEU A 44 -2.78 -5.11 5.95
C LEU A 44 -1.54 -4.55 5.26
N LEU A 45 -1.71 -3.43 4.56
CA LEU A 45 -0.63 -2.50 4.25
C LEU A 45 -0.74 -1.28 5.17
N LEU A 46 0.32 -1.01 5.93
CA LEU A 46 0.49 0.26 6.63
C LEU A 46 1.33 1.18 5.75
N CYS A 47 0.64 1.97 4.93
CA CYS A 47 1.26 2.81 3.91
C CYS A 47 1.87 4.05 4.53
N ARG A 48 3.08 4.40 4.09
CA ARG A 48 3.58 5.76 4.24
C ARG A 48 2.93 6.63 3.18
N VAL A 49 2.23 7.66 3.64
CA VAL A 49 1.50 8.61 2.81
C VAL A 49 2.13 9.97 3.02
N GLU A 50 2.53 10.63 1.95
CA GLU A 50 3.04 11.99 1.98
C GLU A 50 1.91 12.95 1.59
N ASP A 51 1.68 13.98 2.40
CA ASP A 51 0.75 15.04 2.09
C ASP A 51 1.36 16.11 1.16
N ARG A 52 0.56 17.08 0.74
CA ARG A 52 1.00 18.15 -0.18
C ARG A 52 1.92 19.20 0.47
N SER A 53 2.14 19.11 1.78
CA SER A 53 3.12 19.93 2.51
C SER A 53 4.47 19.23 2.69
N GLY A 54 4.60 17.98 2.22
CA GLY A 54 5.81 17.18 2.34
C GLY A 54 5.93 16.41 3.66
N HIS A 55 4.90 16.45 4.52
CA HIS A 55 4.88 15.65 5.74
C HIS A 55 4.34 14.26 5.45
N SER A 56 4.88 13.26 6.14
CA SER A 56 4.39 11.88 6.05
C SER A 56 3.54 11.50 7.27
N HIS A 57 2.50 10.70 7.03
CA HIS A 57 1.75 9.98 8.05
C HIS A 57 1.58 8.52 7.65
N LEU A 58 1.08 7.69 8.57
CA LEU A 58 0.78 6.29 8.28
C LEU A 58 -0.73 6.11 8.13
N CYS A 59 -1.13 5.43 7.07
CA CYS A 59 -2.53 5.13 6.76
C CYS A 59 -2.67 3.68 6.33
N ALA A 60 -3.63 2.97 6.92
CA ALA A 60 -3.89 1.57 6.64
C ALA A 60 -4.72 1.41 5.36
N ALA A 61 -4.36 0.40 4.58
CA ALA A 61 -5.15 -0.16 3.50
C ALA A 61 -5.28 -1.68 3.76
N ARG A 62 -6.49 -2.22 3.64
CA ARG A 62 -6.78 -3.64 3.90
C ARG A 62 -7.36 -4.32 2.68
N SER A 63 -6.93 -5.54 2.41
CA SER A 63 -7.46 -6.36 1.31
C SER A 63 -7.57 -7.82 1.74
N ALA A 64 -8.66 -8.47 1.32
CA ALA A 64 -8.87 -9.89 1.60
C ALA A 64 -7.85 -10.80 0.89
N ASN A 65 -7.25 -10.35 -0.22
CA ASN A 65 -6.31 -11.15 -1.02
C ASN A 65 -4.91 -10.52 -1.17
N GLY A 66 -4.71 -9.28 -0.71
CA GLY A 66 -3.43 -8.57 -0.80
C GLY A 66 -3.06 -8.12 -2.21
N ILE A 67 -4.02 -8.08 -3.15
CA ILE A 67 -3.80 -7.72 -4.56
C ILE A 67 -4.69 -6.54 -4.96
N ASP A 68 -5.99 -6.60 -4.67
CA ASP A 68 -6.99 -5.62 -5.12
C ASP A 68 -8.04 -5.29 -4.05
N ASN A 69 -9.03 -4.47 -4.41
CA ASN A 69 -10.17 -4.07 -3.58
C ASN A 69 -9.74 -3.58 -2.19
N TRP A 70 -8.73 -2.71 -2.17
CA TRP A 70 -8.18 -2.16 -0.95
C TRP A 70 -9.17 -1.21 -0.27
N GLU A 71 -9.52 -1.52 0.97
CA GLU A 71 -10.25 -0.64 1.87
C GLU A 71 -9.24 0.28 2.59
N ILE A 72 -9.24 1.56 2.22
CA ILE A 72 -8.33 2.57 2.75
C ILE A 72 -9.03 3.34 3.87
N ASP A 73 -8.36 3.51 5.01
CA ASP A 73 -8.89 4.30 6.12
C ASP A 73 -9.18 5.74 5.66
N SER A 74 -10.33 6.29 6.06
CA SER A 74 -10.79 7.61 5.64
C SER A 74 -9.95 8.78 6.16
N GLN A 75 -9.06 8.50 7.11
CA GLN A 75 -8.16 9.44 7.75
C GLN A 75 -6.86 8.72 8.15
N PRO A 76 -5.76 9.46 8.42
CA PRO A 76 -4.51 8.85 8.88
C PRO A 76 -4.73 7.92 10.09
N THR A 77 -4.30 6.67 9.98
CA THR A 77 -4.40 5.64 11.03
C THR A 77 -3.49 5.97 12.21
N LEU A 78 -2.27 6.43 11.92
CA LEU A 78 -1.34 6.95 12.92
C LEU A 78 -0.87 8.31 12.46
N ARG A 79 -1.23 9.33 13.22
CA ARG A 79 -0.72 10.68 13.05
C ARG A 79 0.63 10.81 13.75
N PRO A 80 1.55 11.63 13.24
CA PRO A 80 2.74 12.01 14.00
C PRO A 80 2.33 12.64 15.34
N ASP A 81 3.02 12.25 16.41
CA ASP A 81 2.92 12.85 17.73
C ASP A 81 4.17 13.73 17.94
N PRO A 82 4.04 15.07 17.96
CA PRO A 82 5.16 16.00 18.04
C PRO A 82 5.77 16.13 19.44
#